data_AF-A0A7S4MKH8-F1
#
_entry.id   AF-A0A7S4MKH8-F1
#
_cell.length_a   1.000
_cell.length_b   1.000
_cell.length_c   1.000
_cell.angle_alpha   90.00
_cell.angle_beta   90.00
_cell.angle_gamma   90.00
#
_symmetry.space_group_name_H-M   'P 1'
#
loop_
_entity.id
_entity.type
_entity.pdbx_description
1 polymer ?
#
loop_
_entity_poly.entity_id
_entity_poly.type
_entity_poly.pdbx_seq_one_letter_code
_entity_poly.pdbx_strand_id
1 'polypeptide(L)'
;AAIVGAGLHNVVVLVSRYRLGEGAKLGTGGLVRAYGGTAAQCLAQAETRNVEPRAAAIARFKAEDTGVVFSLLSPFNPETTVLPTEPPETLARFEASPEDLARLTEELGVATNGRVTCMALDDDDDDEYEDDYYDDDEYYGDDEYDG
;
A
#
# COMPACT_ATOMS: atom_id res chain seq x y z
N ALA A 1 3.72 -11.27 15.27
CA ALA A 1 4.66 -12.35 14.89
C ALA A 1 4.19 -13.14 13.68
N ALA A 2 2.95 -13.68 13.65
CA ALA A 2 2.50 -14.54 12.53
C ALA A 2 2.55 -13.87 11.14
N ILE A 3 2.06 -12.63 10.99
CA ILE A 3 2.07 -11.90 9.71
C ILE A 3 3.51 -11.60 9.26
N VAL A 4 4.30 -10.92 10.13
CA VAL A 4 5.71 -10.60 9.84
C VAL A 4 6.53 -11.84 9.51
N GLY A 5 6.33 -12.94 10.24
CA GLY A 5 7.03 -14.20 10.01
C GLY A 5 6.60 -14.95 8.75
N ALA A 6 5.44 -14.62 8.16
CA ALA A 6 4.97 -15.19 6.91
C ALA A 6 5.56 -14.49 5.67
N GLY A 7 6.19 -13.31 5.82
CA GLY A 7 6.76 -12.55 4.71
C GLY A 7 5.71 -12.05 3.71
N LEU A 8 4.47 -11.86 4.16
CA LEU A 8 3.36 -11.37 3.35
C LEU A 8 3.10 -9.89 3.62
N HIS A 9 2.74 -9.16 2.56
CA HIS A 9 2.40 -7.75 2.58
C HIS A 9 0.91 -7.56 2.25
N ASN A 10 0.31 -6.47 2.72
CA ASN A 10 -1.11 -6.14 2.49
C ASN A 10 -2.07 -7.24 2.97
N VAL A 11 -1.81 -7.79 4.16
CA VAL A 11 -2.62 -8.87 4.75
C VAL A 11 -3.16 -8.46 6.12
N VAL A 12 -4.45 -8.73 6.33
CA VAL A 12 -5.11 -8.67 7.64
C VAL A 12 -5.54 -10.08 8.04
N VAL A 13 -5.35 -10.42 9.33
CA VAL A 13 -5.81 -11.69 9.89
C VAL A 13 -6.74 -11.43 11.07
N LEU A 14 -7.99 -11.85 10.93
CA LEU A 14 -8.98 -11.84 12.02
C LEU A 14 -9.06 -13.22 12.66
N VAL A 15 -8.99 -13.27 13.99
CA VAL A 15 -9.20 -14.51 14.75
C VAL A 15 -10.37 -14.33 15.70
N SER A 16 -11.53 -14.86 15.32
CA SER A 16 -12.70 -14.89 16.18
C SER A 16 -12.59 -16.00 17.22
N ARG A 17 -12.73 -15.65 18.50
CA ARG A 17 -12.72 -16.61 19.60
C ARG A 17 -14.06 -16.60 20.34
N TYR A 18 -14.62 -17.79 20.53
CA TYR A 18 -15.83 -17.99 21.33
C TYR A 18 -15.50 -18.84 22.56
N ARG A 19 -16.04 -18.47 23.70
CA ARG A 19 -15.93 -19.25 24.94
C ARG A 19 -17.29 -19.90 25.20
N LEU A 20 -17.36 -21.21 25.11
CA LEU A 20 -18.58 -21.98 25.35
C LEU A 20 -18.50 -22.63 26.74
N GLY A 21 -19.42 -22.28 27.65
CA GLY A 21 -19.59 -22.88 28.98
C GLY A 21 -18.43 -22.68 29.98
N GLU A 22 -18.25 -23.63 30.89
CA GLU A 22 -17.18 -23.67 31.91
C GLU A 22 -15.80 -24.11 31.34
N GLY A 23 -15.46 -23.66 30.13
CA GLY A 23 -14.19 -24.04 29.50
C GLY A 23 -12.98 -23.60 30.32
N ALA A 24 -11.85 -24.31 30.19
CA ALA A 24 -10.61 -23.91 30.85
C ALA A 24 -10.21 -22.47 30.47
N LYS A 25 -9.87 -21.65 31.47
CA LYS A 25 -9.30 -20.32 31.22
C LYS A 25 -7.87 -20.51 30.72
N LEU A 26 -7.56 -19.96 29.55
CA LEU A 26 -6.19 -19.92 29.06
C LEU A 26 -5.45 -18.82 29.82
N GLY A 27 -4.30 -19.14 30.41
CA GLY A 27 -3.35 -18.11 30.84
C GLY A 27 -2.75 -17.39 29.62
N THR A 28 -2.02 -16.30 29.86
CA THR A 28 -1.46 -15.42 28.82
C THR A 28 -0.69 -16.18 27.73
N GLY A 29 0.20 -17.10 28.12
CA GLY A 29 0.94 -17.92 27.15
C GLY A 29 0.09 -18.93 26.37
N GLY A 30 -1.08 -19.29 26.87
CA GLY A 30 -2.07 -20.09 26.15
C GLY A 30 -2.79 -19.28 25.08
N LEU A 31 -3.16 -18.02 25.40
CA LEU A 31 -3.79 -17.10 24.45
C LEU A 31 -2.85 -16.75 23.30
N VAL A 32 -1.60 -16.37 23.61
CA VAL A 32 -0.59 -16.04 22.59
C VAL A 32 -0.40 -17.18 21.60
N ARG A 33 -0.31 -18.43 22.08
CA ARG A 33 -0.17 -19.60 21.22
C ARG A 33 -1.43 -19.92 20.41
N ALA A 34 -2.62 -19.77 21.00
CA ALA A 34 -3.87 -20.00 20.30
C ALA A 34 -4.07 -19.01 19.15
N TYR A 35 -4.02 -17.71 19.43
CA TYR A 35 -4.20 -16.68 18.40
C TYR A 35 -3.09 -16.71 17.35
N GLY A 36 -1.83 -16.73 17.79
CA GLY A 36 -0.69 -16.76 16.88
C GLY A 36 -0.65 -18.04 16.04
N GLY A 37 -0.99 -19.19 16.62
CA GLY A 37 -1.04 -20.47 15.92
C GLY A 37 -2.15 -20.51 14.87
N THR A 38 -3.37 -20.09 15.22
CA THR A 38 -4.49 -20.02 14.27
C THR A 38 -4.17 -19.08 13.12
N ALA A 39 -3.61 -17.90 13.41
CA ALA A 39 -3.20 -16.95 12.38
C ALA A 39 -2.13 -17.52 11.44
N ALA A 40 -1.10 -18.17 12.00
CA ALA A 40 -0.03 -18.78 11.20
C ALA A 40 -0.54 -19.91 10.30
N GLN A 41 -1.45 -20.76 10.81
CA GLN A 41 -2.08 -21.82 10.01
C GLN A 41 -2.93 -21.26 8.87
N CYS A 42 -3.68 -20.19 9.13
CA CYS A 42 -4.48 -19.50 8.12
C CYS A 42 -3.58 -18.95 7.01
N LEU A 43 -2.52 -18.22 7.37
CA LEU A 43 -1.57 -17.64 6.41
C LEU A 43 -0.84 -18.70 5.59
N ALA A 44 -0.47 -19.84 6.19
CA ALA A 44 0.22 -20.92 5.49
C ALA A 44 -0.65 -21.63 4.43
N GLN A 45 -1.98 -21.50 4.51
CA GLN A 45 -2.93 -22.09 3.56
C GLN A 45 -3.53 -21.05 2.61
N ALA A 46 -3.23 -19.77 2.80
CA ALA A 46 -3.74 -18.71 1.96
C ALA A 46 -3.16 -18.81 0.55
N GLU A 47 -4.00 -18.62 -0.47
CA GLU A 47 -3.52 -18.39 -1.82
C GLU A 47 -2.77 -17.06 -1.86
N THR A 48 -1.58 -17.07 -2.46
CA THR A 48 -0.73 -15.89 -2.58
C THR A 48 -0.40 -15.64 -4.04
N ARG A 49 -0.23 -14.36 -4.38
CA ARG A 49 0.26 -13.94 -5.69
C ARG A 49 1.36 -12.92 -5.49
N ASN A 50 2.32 -12.92 -6.42
CA ASN A 50 3.30 -11.85 -6.45
C ASN A 50 2.60 -10.56 -6.92
N VAL A 51 2.86 -9.47 -6.20
CA VAL A 51 2.36 -8.14 -6.53
C VAL A 51 3.59 -7.25 -6.73
N GLU A 52 3.84 -6.89 -7.98
CA GLU A 52 4.88 -5.91 -8.31
C GLU A 52 4.36 -4.52 -7.91
N PRO A 53 5.03 -3.81 -6.99
CA PRO A 53 4.63 -2.47 -6.61
C PRO A 53 4.77 -1.53 -7.82
N ARG A 54 3.74 -0.70 -8.04
CA ARG A 54 3.74 0.35 -9.06
C ARG A 54 3.51 1.67 -8.35
N ALA A 55 4.21 2.70 -8.82
CA ALA A 55 4.02 4.07 -8.36
C ALA A 55 3.42 4.89 -9.51
N ALA A 56 2.53 5.81 -9.16
CA ALA A 56 2.07 6.81 -10.10
C ALA A 56 3.22 7.75 -10.45
N ALA A 57 3.30 8.18 -11.71
CA ALA A 57 4.32 9.10 -12.18
C ALA A 57 3.76 10.04 -13.24
N ILE A 58 4.47 11.16 -13.43
CA ILE A 58 4.18 12.15 -14.45
C ILE A 58 5.42 12.41 -15.30
N ALA A 59 5.26 12.36 -16.62
CA ALA A 59 6.20 12.93 -17.57
C ALA A 59 5.68 14.28 -18.09
N ARG A 60 6.51 15.33 -18.01
CA ARG A 60 6.20 16.68 -18.49
C ARG A 60 7.02 16.99 -19.74
N PHE A 61 6.36 17.40 -20.82
CA PHE A 61 6.99 17.60 -22.12
C PHE A 61 6.27 18.64 -22.98
N LYS A 62 6.94 19.13 -24.03
CA LYS A 62 6.35 20.01 -25.05
C LYS A 62 5.99 19.22 -26.31
N ALA A 63 5.18 19.82 -27.18
CA ALA A 63 4.72 19.16 -28.42
C ALA A 63 5.86 18.57 -29.28
N GLU A 64 7.06 19.20 -29.26
CA GLU A 64 8.25 18.75 -29.98
C GLU A 64 8.74 17.35 -29.57
N ASP A 65 8.54 16.97 -28.31
CA ASP A 65 9.04 15.71 -27.75
C ASP A 65 7.96 14.60 -27.73
N THR A 66 6.75 14.88 -28.24
CA THR A 66 5.59 13.95 -28.25
C THR A 66 5.94 12.57 -28.81
N GLY A 67 6.65 12.51 -29.94
CA GLY A 67 6.97 11.24 -30.59
C GLY A 67 7.85 10.34 -29.72
N VAL A 68 8.87 10.92 -29.08
CA VAL A 68 9.78 10.18 -28.17
C VAL A 68 9.01 9.71 -26.94
N VAL A 69 8.21 10.60 -26.33
CA VAL A 69 7.44 10.29 -25.13
C VAL A 69 6.47 9.13 -25.38
N PHE A 70 5.67 9.17 -26.44
CA PHE A 70 4.73 8.08 -26.74
C PHE A 70 5.43 6.78 -27.15
N SER A 71 6.61 6.84 -27.76
CA SER A 71 7.38 5.64 -28.07
C SER A 71 7.81 4.86 -26.81
N LEU A 72 8.14 5.58 -25.73
CA LEU A 72 8.60 4.99 -24.48
C LEU A 72 7.46 4.70 -23.50
N LEU A 73 6.45 5.57 -23.43
CA LEU A 73 5.38 5.47 -22.44
C LEU A 73 4.17 4.66 -22.90
N SER A 74 3.99 4.37 -24.19
CA SER A 74 2.81 3.61 -24.67
C SER A 74 2.53 2.28 -23.94
N PRO A 75 3.52 1.48 -23.50
CA PRO A 75 3.25 0.25 -22.73
C PRO A 75 2.60 0.49 -21.36
N PHE A 76 2.67 1.73 -20.85
CA PHE A 76 2.16 2.14 -19.54
C PHE A 76 0.82 2.88 -19.64
N ASN A 77 0.20 2.90 -20.83
CA ASN A 77 -1.12 3.46 -21.10
C ASN A 77 -1.32 4.88 -20.51
N PRO A 78 -0.49 5.87 -20.91
CA PRO A 78 -0.43 7.17 -20.27
C PRO A 78 -1.69 7.99 -20.53
N GLU A 79 -2.19 8.64 -19.49
CA GLU A 79 -3.25 9.64 -19.58
C GLU A 79 -2.66 11.03 -19.76
N THR A 80 -3.07 11.75 -20.80
CA THR A 80 -2.49 13.04 -21.14
C THR A 80 -3.40 14.22 -20.82
N THR A 81 -2.84 15.25 -20.19
CA THR A 81 -3.49 16.53 -19.94
C THR A 81 -2.61 17.67 -20.45
N VAL A 82 -3.17 18.53 -21.29
CA VAL A 82 -2.48 19.74 -21.78
C VAL A 82 -2.62 20.84 -20.73
N LEU A 83 -1.50 21.43 -20.34
CA LEU A 83 -1.44 22.56 -19.43
C LEU A 83 -1.52 23.88 -20.18
N PRO A 84 -2.20 24.89 -19.62
CA PRO A 84 -2.30 26.23 -20.21
C PRO A 84 -1.03 27.06 -19.92
N THR A 85 0.14 26.54 -20.32
CA THR A 85 1.43 27.26 -20.25
C THR A 85 1.75 27.92 -21.60
N GLU A 86 2.71 28.86 -21.62
CA GLU A 86 3.22 29.46 -22.85
C GLU A 86 4.74 29.21 -22.97
N PRO A 87 5.19 28.32 -23.90
CA PRO A 87 4.38 27.48 -24.79
C PRO A 87 3.63 26.35 -24.03
N PRO A 88 2.59 25.75 -24.63
CA PRO A 88 1.81 24.70 -23.98
C PRO A 88 2.66 23.46 -23.70
N GLU A 89 2.50 22.92 -22.51
CA GLU A 89 3.11 21.68 -22.05
C GLU A 89 2.05 20.59 -21.88
N THR A 90 2.46 19.34 -21.99
CA THR A 90 1.62 18.16 -21.76
C THR A 90 2.17 17.40 -20.56
N LEU A 91 1.27 16.99 -19.68
CA LEU A 91 1.54 15.99 -18.65
C LEU A 91 1.02 14.64 -19.12
N ALA A 92 1.87 13.63 -19.12
CA ALA A 92 1.49 12.23 -19.26
C ALA A 92 1.57 11.56 -17.89
N ARG A 93 0.43 11.20 -17.31
CA ARG A 93 0.33 10.42 -16.07
C ARG A 93 0.30 8.92 -16.41
N PHE A 94 1.06 8.11 -15.69
CA PHE A 94 1.12 6.66 -15.88
C PHE A 94 1.57 5.95 -14.60
N GLU A 95 1.43 4.62 -14.56
CA GLU A 95 1.91 3.80 -13.45
C GLU A 95 3.02 2.86 -13.89
N ALA A 96 4.13 2.84 -13.16
CA ALA A 96 5.27 1.97 -13.48
C ALA A 96 5.95 1.44 -12.22
N SER A 97 6.70 0.35 -12.37
CA SER A 97 7.57 -0.14 -11.29
C SER A 97 8.70 0.86 -11.02
N PRO A 98 9.32 0.88 -9.84
CA PRO A 98 10.47 1.74 -9.55
C PRO A 98 11.63 1.53 -10.55
N GLU A 99 11.85 0.30 -11.01
CA GLU A 99 12.86 -0.03 -12.01
C GLU A 99 12.51 0.58 -13.38
N ASP A 100 11.26 0.46 -13.81
CA ASP A 100 10.79 1.09 -15.04
C ASP A 100 10.83 2.62 -14.97
N LEU A 101 10.49 3.22 -13.82
CA LEU A 101 10.58 4.67 -13.62
C LEU A 101 12.01 5.19 -13.74
N ALA A 102 12.97 4.50 -13.11
CA ALA A 102 14.39 4.85 -13.21
C ALA A 102 14.87 4.78 -14.67
N ARG A 103 14.52 3.69 -15.37
CA ARG A 103 14.84 3.48 -16.79
C ARG A 103 14.22 4.55 -17.68
N LEU A 104 12.91 4.81 -17.53
CA LEU A 104 12.19 5.81 -18.32
C LEU A 104 12.75 7.22 -18.11
N THR A 105 13.11 7.57 -16.87
CA THR A 105 13.71 8.87 -16.55
C THR A 105 15.03 9.05 -17.29
N GLU A 106 15.88 8.02 -17.30
CA GLU A 106 17.14 8.03 -18.03
C GLU A 106 16.92 8.09 -19.56
N GLU A 107 16.10 7.20 -20.10
CA GLU A 107 15.85 7.11 -21.55
C GLU A 107 15.21 8.39 -22.10
N LEU A 108 14.20 8.95 -21.42
CA LEU A 108 13.59 10.23 -21.79
C LEU A 108 14.60 11.38 -21.67
N GLY A 109 15.40 11.40 -20.61
CA GLY A 109 16.45 12.41 -20.41
C GLY A 109 17.46 12.40 -21.55
N VAL A 110 17.99 11.22 -21.92
CA VAL A 110 18.96 11.07 -23.01
C VAL A 110 18.34 11.45 -24.36
N ALA A 111 17.17 10.91 -24.69
CA ALA A 111 16.54 11.10 -25.99
C ALA A 111 16.07 12.54 -26.24
N THR A 112 15.80 13.29 -25.16
CA THR A 112 15.29 14.67 -25.23
C THR A 112 16.32 15.71 -24.79
N ASN A 113 17.56 15.29 -24.53
CA ASN A 113 18.63 16.13 -23.99
C ASN A 113 18.19 16.90 -22.73
N GLY A 114 17.47 16.21 -21.84
CA GLY A 114 16.97 16.72 -20.57
C GLY A 114 15.72 17.60 -20.64
N ARG A 115 15.08 17.76 -21.82
CA ARG A 115 13.86 18.59 -21.94
C ARG A 115 12.63 17.93 -21.32
N VAL A 116 12.56 16.61 -21.31
CA VAL A 116 11.48 15.87 -20.69
C VAL A 116 11.92 15.40 -19.32
N THR A 117 11.09 15.70 -18.32
CA THR A 117 11.29 15.27 -16.94
C THR A 117 10.22 14.24 -16.60
N CYS A 118 10.62 13.19 -15.88
CA CYS A 118 9.74 12.17 -15.33
C CYS A 118 9.94 12.12 -13.82
N MET A 119 8.85 12.11 -13.07
CA MET A 119 8.86 12.14 -11.61
C MET A 119 7.78 11.20 -11.08
N ALA A 120 8.11 10.43 -10.04
CA ALA A 120 7.10 9.73 -9.25
C ALA A 120 6.23 10.75 -8.51
N LEU A 121 4.97 10.39 -8.28
CA LEU A 121 4.09 11.09 -7.36
C LEU A 121 4.18 10.35 -6.02
N ASP A 122 4.27 11.11 -4.94
CA ASP A 122 4.20 10.54 -3.59
C ASP A 122 2.75 10.09 -3.34
N ASP A 123 2.57 8.87 -2.86
CA ASP A 123 1.25 8.27 -2.55
C ASP A 123 0.68 8.77 -1.19
N ASP A 124 1.32 9.77 -0.56
CA ASP A 124 1.07 10.20 0.83
C ASP A 124 -0.27 10.93 1.08
N ASP A 125 -1.17 11.06 0.09
CA ASP A 125 -2.46 11.76 0.24
C ASP A 125 -3.61 10.85 0.79
N ASP A 126 -3.39 9.54 1.00
CA ASP A 126 -4.45 8.60 1.46
C ASP A 126 -4.35 8.16 2.93
N ASP A 127 -3.34 8.59 3.71
CA ASP A 127 -3.06 8.08 5.07
C ASP A 127 -3.48 9.01 6.23
N GLU A 128 -4.54 9.84 6.07
CA GLU A 128 -5.19 10.46 7.24
C GLU A 128 -6.15 9.45 7.90
N TYR A 129 -5.59 8.37 8.44
CA TYR A 129 -6.26 7.55 9.46
C TYR A 129 -6.13 8.30 10.80
N GLU A 130 -7.11 9.16 11.12
CA GLU A 130 -7.31 9.59 12.51
C GLU A 130 -7.68 8.37 13.35
N ASP A 131 -6.70 7.87 14.10
CA ASP A 131 -6.84 6.79 15.08
C ASP A 131 -7.49 7.39 16.35
N ASP A 132 -8.82 7.51 16.37
CA ASP A 132 -9.57 7.84 17.57
C ASP A 132 -9.65 6.58 18.47
N TYR A 133 -8.56 6.40 19.23
CA TYR A 133 -8.41 5.42 20.30
C TYR A 133 -9.69 5.28 21.15
N TYR A 134 -10.12 4.03 21.36
CA TYR A 134 -11.11 3.66 22.37
C TYR A 134 -10.62 4.08 23.77
N ASP A 135 -11.41 4.92 24.43
CA ASP A 135 -11.31 5.22 25.86
C ASP A 135 -11.71 3.95 26.64
N ASP A 136 -10.71 3.20 27.12
CA ASP A 136 -10.86 2.02 27.97
C ASP A 136 -10.89 2.48 29.44
N ASP A 137 -12.03 3.03 29.86
CA ASP A 137 -12.29 3.35 31.27
C ASP A 137 -13.76 3.02 31.64
N GLU A 138 -14.12 1.74 31.66
CA GLU A 138 -15.13 1.25 32.61
C GLU A 138 -14.63 0.00 33.36
N TYR A 139 -14.02 0.31 34.50
CA TYR A 139 -13.66 -0.57 35.60
C TYR A 139 -14.87 -1.36 36.11
N TYR A 140 -14.88 -2.68 35.91
CA TYR A 140 -15.76 -3.57 36.69
C TYR A 140 -15.09 -3.88 38.03
N GLY A 141 -15.58 -3.23 39.08
CA GLY A 141 -15.31 -3.61 40.45
C GLY A 141 -16.20 -2.85 41.41
N ASP A 142 -17.25 -3.49 41.90
CA ASP A 142 -17.30 -3.80 43.33
C ASP A 142 -18.30 -4.93 43.61
N ASP A 143 -17.78 -5.94 44.29
CA ASP A 143 -18.52 -6.93 45.05
C ASP A 143 -19.25 -6.22 46.20
N GLU A 144 -20.52 -6.57 46.45
CA GLU A 144 -20.99 -6.73 47.84
C GLU A 144 -22.27 -7.57 47.91
N TYR A 145 -22.10 -8.81 48.37
CA TYR A 145 -23.12 -9.56 49.09
C TYR A 145 -23.18 -9.01 50.52
N ASP A 146 -24.29 -8.40 50.93
CA ASP A 146 -24.94 -8.71 52.22
C ASP A 146 -26.32 -8.03 52.34
N GLY A 147 -27.32 -8.78 52.85
CA GLY A 147 -28.64 -8.27 53.25
C GLY A 147 -29.84 -9.06 52.75
#